data_AF-W2C169-F1
#
_entry.id   AF-W2C169-F1
#
_cell.length_a   1.000
_cell.length_b   1.000
_cell.length_c   1.000
_cell.angle_alpha   90.00
_cell.angle_beta   90.00
_cell.angle_gamma   90.00
#
_symmetry.space_group_name_H-M   'P 1'
#
loop_
_entity.id
_entity.type
_entity.pdbx_description
1 polymer ?
#
loop_
_entity_poly.entity_id
_entity_poly.type
_entity_poly.pdbx_seq_one_letter_code
_entity_poly.pdbx_strand_id
1 'polypeptide(L)' 'MKASELVPGKWYMYAGRDGVVMRLRFESASQDGQTYAFRSCGAWAGVITMGRPMVESMLREVEQ' A
#
# COMPACT_ATOMS: atom_id res chain seq x y z
N MET A 1 8.81 2.20 -5.74
CA MET A 1 8.56 0.86 -6.30
C MET A 1 7.47 0.96 -7.35
N LYS A 2 7.36 0.01 -8.29
CA LYS A 2 6.23 0.00 -9.24
C LYS A 2 5.03 -0.67 -8.59
N ALA A 3 3.81 -0.21 -8.91
CA ALA A 3 2.60 -0.82 -8.34
C ALA A 3 2.39 -2.27 -8.82
N SER A 4 2.90 -2.60 -10.01
CA SER A 4 2.89 -3.96 -10.56
C SER A 4 3.80 -4.95 -9.82
N GLU A 5 4.66 -4.49 -8.92
CA GLU A 5 5.58 -5.33 -8.12
C GLU A 5 4.97 -5.72 -6.77
N LEU A 6 3.73 -5.30 -6.49
CA LEU A 6 3.03 -5.66 -5.26
C LEU A 6 2.67 -7.15 -5.25
N VAL A 7 3.00 -7.82 -4.13
CA VAL A 7 2.77 -9.25 -3.93
C VAL A 7 1.68 -9.42 -2.87
N PRO A 8 0.54 -10.07 -3.21
CA PRO A 8 -0.53 -10.29 -2.24
C PRO A 8 -0.03 -10.94 -0.96
N GLY A 9 -0.44 -10.40 0.17
CA GLY A 9 -0.04 -10.86 1.50
C GLY A 9 1.27 -10.27 2.04
N LYS A 10 2.08 -9.60 1.21
CA LYS A 10 3.32 -8.93 1.64
C LYS A 10 3.03 -7.58 2.31
N TRP A 11 3.90 -7.20 3.24
CA TRP A 11 3.82 -5.94 3.96
C TRP A 11 4.71 -4.87 3.34
N TYR A 12 4.22 -3.64 3.35
CA TYR A 12 4.86 -2.46 2.81
C TYR A 12 4.74 -1.29 3.78
N MET A 13 5.67 -0.34 3.73
CA MET A 13 5.58 0.91 4.46
C MET A 13 4.97 1.99 3.57
N TYR A 14 3.89 2.59 4.06
CA TYR A 14 3.34 3.83 3.54
C TYR A 14 4.01 5.02 4.24
N ALA A 15 4.50 5.97 3.47
CA ALA A 15 5.03 7.25 3.94
C ALA A 15 4.15 8.40 3.40
N GLY A 16 3.24 8.87 4.25
CA GLY A 16 2.35 9.99 3.98
C GLY A 16 3.10 11.33 3.97
N ARG A 17 2.55 12.31 3.27
CA ARG A 17 3.14 13.66 3.18
C ARG A 17 3.05 14.46 4.48
N ASP A 18 2.13 14.10 5.34
CA ASP A 18 1.90 14.63 6.69
C ASP A 18 2.83 14.01 7.75
N GLY A 19 3.78 13.17 7.34
CA GLY A 19 4.68 12.45 8.24
C GLY A 19 4.06 11.19 8.85
N VAL A 20 2.83 10.83 8.47
CA VAL A 20 2.21 9.58 8.90
C VAL A 20 2.91 8.40 8.23
N VAL A 21 3.36 7.46 9.05
CA VAL A 21 4.01 6.24 8.60
C VAL A 21 3.16 5.05 9.04
N MET A 22 2.74 4.22 8.09
CA MET A 22 1.86 3.08 8.36
C MET A 22 2.36 1.81 7.67
N ARG A 23 2.18 0.67 8.34
CA ARG A 23 2.45 -0.64 7.75
C ARG A 23 1.18 -1.18 7.11
N LEU A 24 1.25 -1.50 5.83
CA LEU A 24 0.12 -1.92 5.01
C LEU A 24 0.39 -3.28 4.40
N ARG A 25 -0.57 -4.20 4.51
CA ARG A 25 -0.52 -5.49 3.82
C ARG A 25 -1.25 -5.37 2.50
N PHE A 26 -0.60 -5.69 1.39
CA PHE A 26 -1.26 -5.69 0.10
C PHE A 26 -2.23 -6.88 -0.01
N GLU A 27 -3.46 -6.62 -0.46
CA GLU A 27 -4.49 -7.65 -0.59
C GLU A 27 -4.78 -7.95 -2.06
N SER A 28 -5.08 -6.93 -2.86
CA SER A 28 -5.45 -7.11 -4.27
C SER A 28 -5.38 -5.81 -5.08
N ALA A 29 -5.33 -5.93 -6.41
CA ALA A 29 -5.50 -4.84 -7.34
C ALA A 29 -6.81 -4.99 -8.13
N SER A 30 -7.40 -3.88 -8.55
CA SER A 30 -8.50 -3.88 -9.51
C SER A 30 -8.05 -4.46 -10.86
N GLN A 31 -9.02 -4.96 -11.63
CA GLN A 31 -8.73 -5.66 -12.89
C GLN A 31 -8.06 -4.75 -13.94
N ASP A 32 -8.28 -3.45 -13.86
CA ASP A 32 -7.65 -2.40 -14.68
C ASP A 32 -6.29 -1.91 -14.14
N GLY A 33 -5.84 -2.41 -12.99
CA GLY A 33 -4.58 -2.05 -12.35
C GLY A 33 -4.47 -0.60 -11.92
N GLN A 34 -5.61 0.08 -11.67
CA GLN A 34 -5.65 1.47 -11.23
C GLN A 34 -5.79 1.63 -9.72
N THR A 35 -6.48 0.69 -9.06
CA THR A 35 -6.78 0.74 -7.63
C THR A 35 -6.19 -0.47 -6.91
N TYR A 36 -5.60 -0.23 -5.74
CA TYR A 36 -4.88 -1.24 -4.96
C TYR A 36 -5.43 -1.23 -3.53
N ALA A 37 -5.86 -2.38 -3.04
CA ALA A 37 -6.42 -2.55 -1.71
C ALA A 37 -5.35 -3.05 -0.74
N PHE A 38 -5.32 -2.42 0.43
CA PHE A 38 -4.38 -2.74 1.49
C PHE A 38 -5.11 -2.88 2.82
N ARG A 39 -4.70 -3.85 3.61
CA ARG A 39 -5.11 -3.96 5.01
C ARG A 39 -4.14 -3.19 5.89
N SER A 40 -4.68 -2.24 6.65
CA SER A 40 -3.97 -1.51 7.69
C SER A 40 -4.20 -2.15 9.05
N CYS A 41 -3.13 -2.28 9.83
CA CYS A 41 -3.17 -2.71 11.23
C CYS A 41 -2.63 -1.56 12.09
N GLY A 42 -3.49 -0.87 12.83
CA GLY A 42 -3.14 0.30 13.64
C GLY A 42 -4.38 1.07 14.09
N ALA A 43 -4.22 2.35 14.44
CA ALA A 43 -5.34 3.23 14.81
C ALA A 43 -6.40 3.35 13.69
N TRP A 44 -5.98 3.14 12.44
CA TRP A 44 -6.82 3.13 11.24
C TRP A 44 -7.01 1.69 10.72
N ALA A 45 -7.37 0.76 11.61
CA ALA A 45 -7.58 -0.63 11.23
C ALA A 45 -8.71 -0.74 10.19
N GLY A 46 -8.43 -1.41 9.06
CA GLY A 46 -9.39 -1.55 7.98
C GLY A 46 -8.75 -1.76 6.61
N VAL A 47 -9.58 -1.74 5.57
CA VAL A 47 -9.14 -1.76 4.18
C VAL A 47 -9.04 -0.34 3.66
N ILE A 48 -7.87 0.00 3.09
CA ILE A 48 -7.58 1.28 2.46
C ILE A 48 -7.32 1.02 0.99
N THR A 49 -7.89 1.84 0.12
CA THR A 49 -7.65 1.79 -1.33
C THR A 49 -6.75 2.93 -1.76
N MET A 50 -5.75 2.65 -2.58
CA MET A 50 -4.85 3.64 -3.15
C MET A 50 -4.82 3.52 -4.68
N GLY A 51 -4.74 4.67 -5.35
CA GLY A 51 -4.47 4.71 -6.78
C GLY A 51 -3.03 4.38 -7.11
N ARG A 52 -2.77 3.91 -8.34
CA ARG A 52 -1.40 3.64 -8.85
C ARG A 52 -0.38 4.75 -8.54
N PRO A 53 -0.66 6.05 -8.79
CA PRO A 53 0.34 7.09 -8.51
C PRO A 53 0.70 7.22 -7.03
N MET A 54 -0.26 6.97 -6.14
CA MET A 54 -0.03 7.01 -4.70
C MET A 54 0.81 5.81 -4.25
N VAL A 55 0.53 4.62 -4.80
CA VAL A 55 1.35 3.43 -4.56
C VAL A 55 2.80 3.69 -4.97
N GLU A 56 3.02 4.16 -6.19
CA GLU A 56 4.39 4.30 -6.72
C GLU A 56 5.18 5.41 -6.01
N SER A 57 4.50 6.47 -5.54
CA SER A 57 5.14 7.59 -4.85
C SER A 57 5.31 7.39 -3.35
N MET A 58 4.34 6.78 -2.65
CA MET A 58 4.26 6.75 -1.18
C MET A 58 4.55 5.38 -0.56
N LEU A 59 4.47 4.28 -1.31
CA LEU A 59 4.81 2.96 -0.78
C LEU A 59 6.29 2.62 -0.98
N ARG A 60 6.86 1.98 0.03
CA ARG A 60 8.21 1.42 0.05
C ARG A 60 8.14 -0.02 0.54
N GLU A 61 9.01 -0.87 -0.02
CA GLU A 61 9.19 -2.21 0.50
C GLU A 61 9.84 -2.13 1.89
N VAL A 62 9.38 -2.96 2.82
CA VAL A 62 10.07 -3.14 4.09
C VAL A 62 11.09 -4.23 3.86
N GLU A 63 12.36 -3.86 3.67
CA GLU A 63 13.44 -4.84 3.78
C GLU A 63 13.47 -5.32 5.24
N GLN A 64 13.31 -6.64 5.42
CA GLN A 64 13.52 -7.30 6.72
C GLN A 64 15.01 -7.54 6.92
#